data_AF-A0A1Q9N2K3-F1
#
_entry.id   AF-A0A1Q9N2K3-F1
#
_cell.length_a   1.000
_cell.length_b   1.000
_cell.length_c   1.000
_cell.angle_alpha   90.00
_cell.angle_beta   90.00
_cell.angle_gamma   90.00
#
_symmetry.space_group_name_H-M   'P 1'
#
loop_
_entity.id
_entity.type
_entity.pdbx_description
1 polymer ?
#
loop_
_entity_poly.entity_id
_entity_poly.type
_entity_poly.pdbx_seq_one_letter_code
_entity_poly.pdbx_strand_id
1 'polypeptide(L)'
;MRHNDKLIPLPLKVIQFKNFGDDPTIYTDDFKWDEKYIDSRQLVVKQFDGNPTIRDNIVRDSIKLFYNFECQDFARVDWKCDVDGIPKFIDFNESPMYGTDASFLWCLEQQDMSRQDLFKAIIDNFLQQINYGMVSIGDFWVRKDVLALHWNCDYISCGGGCCSDGCYFERFEKDRIETNLSSIVEYLRERPELPFWKESPEQWEFHDPEPWISWKYSEPETCNEWFHTKTINGRCIFQTLDGRCALHVYCLDNGVPWENFKFSTCTTWPLHIEMIQDQWYITLHQEFYDEEWDVCSCIRSSSLSLEKQSQLPHIVESMKDPIISRIGVERYECLLDYLRCNTQYLQESKEKQDTQTSLPSSVEG
;
A
#
# COMPACT_ATOMS: atom_id res chain seq x y z
N MET A 1 6.21 16.04 -14.95
CA MET A 1 6.90 15.43 -13.81
C MET A 1 6.37 16.08 -12.54
N ARG A 2 6.01 15.31 -11.54
CA ARG A 2 5.59 15.79 -10.23
C ARG A 2 6.81 15.93 -9.32
N HIS A 3 6.89 17.02 -8.57
CA HIS A 3 7.89 17.23 -7.54
C HIS A 3 7.30 18.18 -6.49
N ASN A 4 7.31 17.78 -5.21
CA ASN A 4 6.67 18.53 -4.10
C ASN A 4 5.19 18.88 -4.40
N ASP A 5 4.40 17.88 -4.81
CA ASP A 5 2.98 17.99 -5.23
C ASP A 5 2.66 18.92 -6.39
N LYS A 6 3.69 19.48 -7.04
CA LYS A 6 3.50 20.33 -8.20
C LYS A 6 3.80 19.55 -9.44
N LEU A 7 2.84 19.54 -10.37
CA LEU A 7 3.09 19.04 -11.71
C LEU A 7 3.85 20.09 -12.50
N ILE A 8 5.09 19.76 -12.84
CA ILE A 8 6.01 20.57 -13.64
C ILE A 8 5.93 20.06 -15.08
N PRO A 9 5.32 20.81 -16.01
CA PRO A 9 5.40 20.51 -17.43
C PRO A 9 6.79 20.86 -17.95
N LEU A 10 7.46 19.89 -18.56
CA LEU A 10 8.78 20.11 -19.15
C LEU A 10 8.65 20.72 -20.55
N PRO A 11 9.68 21.44 -21.05
CA PRO A 11 9.70 21.99 -22.39
C PRO A 11 9.42 20.95 -23.48
N LEU A 12 8.69 21.35 -24.50
CA LEU A 12 8.40 20.49 -25.64
C LEU A 12 9.67 20.30 -26.50
N LYS A 13 10.10 19.04 -26.64
CA LYS A 13 11.10 18.62 -27.62
C LYS A 13 10.40 18.36 -28.96
N VAL A 14 10.90 18.98 -30.02
CA VAL A 14 10.47 18.71 -31.39
C VAL A 14 11.47 17.76 -32.03
N ILE A 15 10.94 16.67 -32.56
CA ILE A 15 11.66 15.77 -33.45
C ILE A 15 11.11 16.05 -34.85
N GLN A 16 11.87 16.80 -35.64
CA GLN A 16 11.49 17.14 -37.01
C GLN A 16 12.32 16.34 -37.99
N PHE A 17 11.62 15.63 -38.84
CA PHE A 17 12.16 14.90 -39.97
C PHE A 17 12.20 15.83 -41.20
N LYS A 18 13.40 16.17 -41.69
CA LYS A 18 13.62 17.00 -42.88
C LYS A 18 14.13 16.14 -44.03
N ASN A 19 13.72 16.47 -45.26
CA ASN A 19 14.17 15.84 -46.50
C ASN A 19 13.85 14.33 -46.62
N PHE A 20 12.61 13.95 -46.32
CA PHE A 20 12.15 12.55 -46.29
C PHE A 20 11.95 11.87 -47.66
N GLY A 21 12.22 12.55 -48.79
CA GLY A 21 12.21 11.95 -50.13
C GLY A 21 11.10 10.90 -50.37
N ASP A 22 11.50 9.74 -50.91
CA ASP A 22 10.69 8.52 -51.08
C ASP A 22 10.94 7.50 -49.95
N ASP A 23 11.35 7.93 -48.75
CA ASP A 23 11.67 7.03 -47.63
C ASP A 23 10.45 6.20 -47.17
N PRO A 24 10.68 5.00 -46.58
CA PRO A 24 9.59 4.09 -46.23
C PRO A 24 8.59 4.72 -45.26
N THR A 25 7.30 4.47 -45.52
CA THR A 25 6.18 5.03 -44.74
C THR A 25 6.15 4.54 -43.29
N ILE A 26 6.82 3.42 -42.98
CA ILE A 26 6.87 2.81 -41.66
C ILE A 26 8.34 2.63 -41.27
N TYR A 27 8.71 3.23 -40.15
CA TYR A 27 10.03 3.10 -39.54
C TYR A 27 10.02 1.87 -38.63
N THR A 28 10.78 0.84 -39.01
CA THR A 28 11.06 -0.29 -38.13
C THR A 28 12.11 0.10 -37.09
N ASP A 29 12.26 -0.69 -36.03
CA ASP A 29 13.31 -0.46 -35.03
C ASP A 29 14.71 -0.49 -35.67
N ASP A 30 14.95 -1.41 -36.63
CA ASP A 30 16.20 -1.44 -37.41
C ASP A 30 16.48 -0.13 -38.14
N PHE A 31 15.44 0.52 -38.68
CA PHE A 31 15.58 1.80 -39.38
C PHE A 31 15.93 2.94 -38.41
N LYS A 32 15.43 2.90 -37.18
CA LYS A 32 15.70 3.91 -36.14
C LYS A 32 17.18 3.96 -35.76
N TRP A 33 17.89 2.83 -35.87
CA TRP A 33 19.28 2.68 -35.46
C TRP A 33 20.28 2.58 -36.63
N ASP A 34 19.82 2.77 -37.87
CA ASP A 34 20.72 2.77 -39.03
C ASP A 34 21.58 4.05 -39.04
N GLU A 35 22.88 3.86 -38.77
CA GLU A 35 23.91 4.92 -38.70
C GLU A 35 23.91 5.82 -39.95
N LYS A 36 23.57 5.26 -41.12
CA LYS A 36 23.54 6.00 -42.38
C LYS A 36 22.50 7.12 -42.37
N TYR A 37 21.40 6.93 -41.65
CA TYR A 37 20.32 7.91 -41.53
C TYR A 37 20.52 8.85 -40.33
N ILE A 38 21.13 8.36 -39.26
CA ILE A 38 21.53 9.16 -38.10
C ILE A 38 22.51 10.27 -38.52
N ASP A 39 23.50 9.95 -39.35
CA ASP A 39 24.51 10.92 -39.82
C ASP A 39 24.00 11.87 -40.93
N SER A 40 22.90 11.51 -41.61
CA SER A 40 22.38 12.26 -42.77
C SER A 40 21.69 13.60 -42.44
N ARG A 41 21.67 14.04 -41.17
CA ARG A 41 21.05 15.30 -40.68
C ARG A 41 19.56 15.45 -41.02
N GLN A 42 18.87 14.35 -41.36
CA GLN A 42 17.42 14.38 -41.59
C GLN A 42 16.64 14.56 -40.28
N LEU A 43 17.22 14.21 -39.12
CA LEU A 43 16.62 14.42 -37.81
C LEU A 43 17.07 15.76 -37.21
N VAL A 44 16.13 16.69 -37.07
CA VAL A 44 16.34 17.93 -36.31
C VAL A 44 15.68 17.79 -34.96
N VAL A 45 16.50 17.77 -33.91
CA VAL A 45 16.06 17.85 -32.52
C VAL A 45 16.22 19.29 -32.05
N LYS A 46 15.12 19.91 -31.63
CA LYS A 46 15.14 21.28 -31.10
C LYS A 46 14.03 21.51 -30.09
N GLN A 47 14.11 22.62 -29.37
CA GLN A 47 12.98 23.11 -28.59
C GLN A 47 11.85 23.57 -29.50
N PHE A 48 10.61 23.40 -29.07
CA PHE A 48 9.45 23.93 -29.79
C PHE A 48 9.51 25.46 -29.87
N ASP A 49 9.60 25.97 -31.10
CA ASP A 49 9.66 27.39 -31.46
C ASP A 49 8.44 27.83 -32.30
N GLY A 50 7.37 27.01 -32.30
CA GLY A 50 6.14 27.23 -33.07
C GLY A 50 5.12 28.13 -32.36
N ASN A 51 3.87 28.06 -32.83
CA ASN A 51 2.76 28.87 -32.30
C ASN A 51 2.55 28.59 -30.78
N PRO A 52 2.60 29.61 -29.90
CA PRO A 52 2.37 29.44 -28.46
C PRO A 52 1.04 28.77 -28.11
N THR A 53 -0.02 29.02 -28.91
CA THR A 53 -1.33 28.41 -28.71
C THR A 53 -1.28 26.88 -28.86
N ILE A 54 -0.49 26.37 -29.81
CA ILE A 54 -0.30 24.93 -30.00
C ILE A 54 0.45 24.35 -28.80
N ARG A 55 1.53 25.01 -28.37
CA ARG A 55 2.30 24.61 -27.17
C ARG A 55 1.39 24.51 -25.95
N ASP A 56 0.61 25.56 -25.69
CA ASP A 56 -0.24 25.65 -24.50
C ASP A 56 -1.36 24.60 -24.52
N ASN A 57 -1.92 24.30 -25.70
CA ASN A 57 -2.86 23.20 -25.88
C ASN A 57 -2.22 21.83 -25.57
N ILE A 58 -1.04 21.55 -26.14
CA ILE A 58 -0.30 20.30 -25.89
C ILE A 58 0.01 20.13 -24.39
N VAL A 59 0.52 21.17 -23.74
CA VAL A 59 0.86 21.12 -22.31
C VAL A 59 -0.40 20.89 -21.47
N ARG A 60 -1.46 21.67 -21.71
CA ARG A 60 -2.74 21.51 -21.01
C ARG A 60 -3.28 20.09 -21.14
N ASP A 61 -3.30 19.55 -22.35
CA ASP A 61 -3.90 18.25 -22.60
C ASP A 61 -2.98 17.10 -22.12
N SER A 62 -1.66 17.29 -22.11
CA SER A 62 -0.72 16.36 -21.45
C SER A 62 -0.93 16.30 -19.94
N ILE A 63 -1.20 17.44 -19.29
CA ILE A 63 -1.53 17.51 -17.87
C ILE A 63 -2.84 16.76 -17.59
N LYS A 64 -3.87 16.92 -18.43
CA LYS A 64 -5.12 16.15 -18.29
C LYS A 64 -4.88 14.66 -18.40
N LEU A 65 -4.08 14.22 -19.39
CA LEU A 65 -3.75 12.79 -19.54
C LEU A 65 -2.99 12.27 -18.31
N PHE A 66 -2.04 13.05 -17.78
CA PHE A 66 -1.31 12.69 -16.57
C PHE A 66 -2.24 12.40 -15.38
N TYR A 67 -3.28 13.23 -15.18
CA TYR A 67 -4.29 12.99 -14.14
C TYR A 67 -5.25 11.84 -14.49
N ASN A 68 -5.72 11.77 -15.73
CA ASN A 68 -6.67 10.74 -16.15
C ASN A 68 -6.10 9.32 -16.12
N PHE A 69 -4.78 9.17 -16.32
CA PHE A 69 -4.06 7.91 -16.18
C PHE A 69 -3.49 7.70 -14.77
N GLU A 70 -3.86 8.55 -13.81
CA GLU A 70 -3.43 8.44 -12.40
C GLU A 70 -1.90 8.33 -12.24
N CYS A 71 -1.17 8.98 -13.16
CA CYS A 71 0.28 8.97 -13.13
C CYS A 71 0.78 9.74 -11.90
N GLN A 72 1.64 9.10 -11.12
CA GLN A 72 2.08 9.67 -9.85
C GLN A 72 3.33 10.54 -10.02
N ASP A 73 4.33 10.06 -10.75
CA ASP A 73 5.67 10.67 -10.74
C ASP A 73 5.98 11.43 -12.03
N PHE A 74 6.14 10.72 -13.14
CA PHE A 74 6.51 11.32 -14.41
C PHE A 74 5.99 10.47 -15.57
N ALA A 75 5.79 11.13 -16.70
CA ALA A 75 5.46 10.49 -17.96
C ALA A 75 6.00 11.34 -19.11
N ARG A 76 6.26 10.69 -20.24
CA ARG A 76 6.44 11.35 -21.53
C ARG A 76 5.14 11.21 -22.31
N VAL A 77 4.65 12.31 -22.87
CA VAL A 77 3.47 12.31 -23.73
C VAL A 77 3.92 12.72 -25.13
N ASP A 78 3.72 11.84 -26.10
CA ASP A 78 4.13 12.06 -27.48
C ASP A 78 2.95 12.57 -28.30
N TRP A 79 3.21 13.62 -29.08
CA TRP A 79 2.22 14.30 -29.91
C TRP A 79 2.72 14.42 -31.34
N LYS A 80 1.81 14.34 -32.31
CA LYS A 80 2.06 14.61 -33.73
C LYS A 80 1.21 15.79 -34.18
N CYS A 81 1.81 16.82 -34.73
CA CYS A 81 1.05 17.85 -35.43
C CYS A 81 0.77 17.42 -36.86
N ASP A 82 -0.46 17.64 -37.32
CA ASP A 82 -0.81 17.50 -38.74
C ASP A 82 -0.35 18.72 -39.56
N VAL A 83 -0.73 18.75 -40.84
CA VAL A 83 -0.35 19.80 -41.80
C VAL A 83 -0.88 21.19 -41.40
N ASP A 84 -1.98 21.23 -40.64
CA ASP A 84 -2.58 22.46 -40.14
C ASP A 84 -2.02 22.86 -38.76
N GLY A 85 -1.07 22.09 -38.23
CA GLY A 85 -0.48 22.29 -36.91
C GLY A 85 -1.37 21.83 -35.76
N ILE A 86 -2.43 21.06 -36.03
CA ILE A 86 -3.32 20.55 -34.97
C ILE A 86 -2.63 19.35 -34.29
N PRO A 87 -2.40 19.39 -32.97
CA PRO A 87 -1.77 18.29 -32.27
C PRO A 87 -2.73 17.09 -32.14
N LYS A 88 -2.18 15.89 -32.39
CA LYS A 88 -2.82 14.59 -32.21
C LYS A 88 -2.00 13.78 -31.21
N PHE A 89 -2.66 13.25 -30.19
CA PHE A 89 -2.03 12.35 -29.21
C PHE A 89 -1.53 11.08 -29.92
N ILE A 90 -0.32 10.64 -29.59
CA ILE A 90 0.27 9.38 -30.09
C ILE A 90 0.36 8.37 -28.96
N ASP A 91 1.07 8.73 -27.89
CA ASP A 91 1.51 7.79 -26.86
C ASP A 91 1.61 8.49 -25.49
N PHE A 92 1.35 7.72 -24.43
CA PHE A 92 1.57 8.10 -23.05
C PHE A 92 2.48 7.04 -22.43
N ASN A 93 3.71 7.44 -22.10
CA ASN A 93 4.73 6.54 -21.61
C ASN A 93 5.08 6.91 -20.16
N GLU A 94 4.66 6.10 -19.21
CA GLU A 94 4.92 6.20 -17.77
C GLU A 94 6.33 5.75 -17.38
N SER A 95 7.07 5.10 -18.29
CA SER A 95 8.45 4.64 -18.08
C SER A 95 9.36 5.07 -19.24
N PRO A 96 9.51 6.40 -19.48
CA PRO A 96 10.43 6.87 -20.51
C PRO A 96 11.85 6.43 -20.18
N MET A 97 12.62 6.14 -21.23
CA MET A 97 14.04 5.79 -21.13
C MET A 97 14.84 6.88 -20.38
N TYR A 98 15.86 6.46 -19.62
CA TYR A 98 16.76 7.32 -18.83
C TYR A 98 18.20 7.39 -19.40
N GLY A 99 18.38 6.93 -20.64
CA GLY A 99 19.66 7.02 -21.36
C GLY A 99 20.03 8.47 -21.64
N THR A 100 21.32 8.76 -21.82
CA THR A 100 21.82 10.13 -22.05
C THR A 100 21.25 10.79 -23.31
N ASP A 101 20.73 10.01 -24.24
CA ASP A 101 20.07 10.42 -25.48
C ASP A 101 18.54 10.50 -25.37
N ALA A 102 17.98 10.14 -24.20
CA ALA A 102 16.54 10.07 -24.01
C ALA A 102 15.90 11.46 -24.08
N SER A 103 14.80 11.54 -24.85
CA SER A 103 14.01 12.78 -24.99
C SER A 103 13.57 13.38 -23.66
N PHE A 104 13.30 12.54 -22.66
CA PHE A 104 12.86 13.00 -21.35
C PHE A 104 13.97 13.74 -20.58
N LEU A 105 15.20 13.20 -20.56
CA LEU A 105 16.35 13.87 -19.94
C LEU A 105 16.73 15.15 -20.68
N TRP A 106 16.68 15.15 -22.02
CA TRP A 106 16.87 16.37 -22.79
C TRP A 106 15.91 17.49 -22.37
N CYS A 107 14.61 17.18 -22.18
CA CYS A 107 13.62 18.15 -21.72
C CYS A 107 13.90 18.67 -20.29
N LEU A 108 14.41 17.83 -19.39
CA LEU A 108 14.81 18.22 -18.03
C LEU A 108 15.98 19.20 -18.04
N GLU A 109 17.00 18.93 -18.85
CA GLU A 109 18.19 19.80 -18.97
C GLU A 109 17.83 21.20 -19.48
N GLN A 110 16.79 21.32 -20.34
CA GLN A 110 16.26 22.63 -20.77
C GLN A 110 15.54 23.42 -19.63
N GLN A 111 15.45 22.86 -18.43
CA GLN A 111 14.94 23.51 -17.21
C GLN A 111 16.02 23.58 -16.12
N ASP A 112 17.29 23.45 -16.48
CA ASP A 112 18.40 23.39 -15.53
C ASP A 112 18.25 22.26 -14.49
N MET A 113 17.52 21.20 -14.83
CA MET A 113 17.34 20.03 -13.98
C MET A 113 18.27 18.91 -14.45
N SER A 114 19.07 18.40 -13.51
CA SER A 114 19.96 17.28 -13.75
C SER A 114 19.22 15.94 -13.66
N ARG A 115 19.86 14.87 -14.14
CA ARG A 115 19.38 13.50 -13.90
C ARG A 115 19.28 13.16 -12.40
N GLN A 116 20.13 13.73 -11.56
CA GLN A 116 20.05 13.53 -10.10
C GLN A 116 18.78 14.17 -9.54
N ASP A 117 18.37 15.34 -10.04
CA ASP A 117 17.13 15.99 -9.61
C ASP A 117 15.90 15.17 -9.97
N LEU A 118 15.89 14.51 -11.14
CA LEU A 118 14.83 13.57 -11.50
C LEU A 118 14.73 12.42 -10.49
N PHE A 119 15.83 11.71 -10.22
CA PHE A 119 15.80 10.58 -9.27
C PHE A 119 15.45 11.04 -7.87
N LYS A 120 15.93 12.21 -7.46
CA LYS A 120 15.52 12.82 -6.20
C LYS A 120 14.01 13.08 -6.17
N ALA A 121 13.42 13.65 -7.22
CA ALA A 121 11.98 13.86 -7.29
C ALA A 121 11.18 12.55 -7.24
N ILE A 122 11.65 11.49 -7.90
CA ILE A 122 11.03 10.15 -7.85
C ILE A 122 11.06 9.59 -6.42
N ILE A 123 12.22 9.62 -5.78
CA ILE A 123 12.38 9.15 -4.39
C ILE A 123 11.54 10.00 -3.45
N ASP A 124 11.57 11.33 -3.60
CA ASP A 124 10.78 12.24 -2.76
C ASP A 124 9.29 11.99 -2.95
N ASN A 125 8.79 11.79 -4.17
CA ASN A 125 7.38 11.46 -4.42
C ASN A 125 7.01 10.10 -3.84
N PHE A 126 7.87 9.08 -3.98
CA PHE A 126 7.66 7.76 -3.39
C PHE A 126 7.58 7.83 -1.86
N LEU A 127 8.53 8.52 -1.23
CA LEU A 127 8.52 8.80 0.20
C LEU A 127 7.30 9.65 0.58
N GLN A 128 6.89 10.59 -0.27
CA GLN A 128 5.65 11.34 -0.10
C GLN A 128 4.44 10.42 -0.15
N GLN A 129 4.37 9.45 -1.04
CA GLN A 129 3.23 8.53 -1.12
C GLN A 129 3.17 7.65 0.13
N ILE A 130 4.31 7.13 0.57
CA ILE A 130 4.43 6.41 1.85
C ILE A 130 3.97 7.32 2.99
N ASN A 131 4.51 8.53 3.08
CA ASN A 131 4.24 9.48 4.16
C ASN A 131 2.83 10.09 4.07
N TYR A 132 2.26 10.25 2.89
CA TYR A 132 0.89 10.72 2.67
C TYR A 132 -0.12 9.64 2.98
N GLY A 133 0.28 8.37 2.90
CA GLY A 133 -0.42 7.29 3.53
C GLY A 133 -0.41 7.40 5.05
N MET A 134 0.50 8.14 5.68
CA MET A 134 0.65 8.22 7.13
C MET A 134 0.17 9.56 7.72
N VAL A 135 -0.12 9.54 9.01
CA VAL A 135 -0.45 10.70 9.84
C VAL A 135 0.34 10.57 11.14
N SER A 136 1.04 11.62 11.54
CA SER A 136 1.67 11.68 12.86
C SER A 136 0.62 12.03 13.91
N ILE A 137 0.53 11.22 14.96
CA ILE A 137 -0.36 11.40 16.11
C ILE A 137 0.52 11.33 17.35
N GLY A 138 0.75 12.46 18.04
CA GLY A 138 1.69 12.50 19.15
C GLY A 138 3.12 12.18 18.70
N ASP A 139 3.66 11.05 19.17
CA ASP A 139 5.03 10.57 18.89
C ASP A 139 5.07 9.32 17.98
N PHE A 140 3.95 8.97 17.33
CA PHE A 140 3.84 7.79 16.48
C PHE A 140 3.13 8.09 15.15
N TRP A 141 3.18 7.14 14.23
CA TRP A 141 2.64 7.25 12.89
C TRP A 141 1.53 6.24 12.65
N VAL A 142 0.43 6.68 12.03
CA VAL A 142 -0.72 5.83 11.69
C VAL A 142 -1.09 5.98 10.23
N ARG A 143 -1.31 4.88 9.52
CA ARG A 143 -1.75 4.90 8.13
C ARG A 143 -3.20 5.39 8.03
N LYS A 144 -3.52 6.23 7.03
CA LYS A 144 -4.82 6.89 6.86
C LYS A 144 -5.96 5.92 6.65
N ASP A 145 -5.69 4.79 6.01
CA ASP A 145 -6.70 3.74 5.85
C ASP A 145 -7.04 3.06 7.18
N VAL A 146 -6.10 2.92 8.12
CA VAL A 146 -6.40 2.50 9.50
C VAL A 146 -7.39 3.48 10.15
N LEU A 147 -7.23 4.79 9.89
CA LEU A 147 -8.11 5.84 10.42
C LEU A 147 -9.48 5.92 9.73
N ALA A 148 -9.69 5.18 8.64
CA ALA A 148 -10.97 5.08 7.95
C ALA A 148 -11.62 3.68 8.10
N LEU A 149 -10.85 2.70 8.59
CA LEU A 149 -11.25 1.31 8.61
C LEU A 149 -12.25 1.04 9.75
N HIS A 150 -13.42 0.56 9.36
CA HIS A 150 -14.39 -0.04 10.27
C HIS A 150 -14.28 -1.55 10.13
N TRP A 151 -13.98 -2.22 11.24
CA TRP A 151 -13.64 -3.63 11.23
C TRP A 151 -14.02 -4.28 12.56
N ASN A 152 -14.50 -5.52 12.47
CA ASN A 152 -14.67 -6.40 13.61
C ASN A 152 -14.51 -7.84 13.12
N CYS A 153 -13.69 -8.62 13.80
CA CYS A 153 -13.52 -10.03 13.45
C CYS A 153 -14.82 -10.80 13.75
N ASP A 154 -15.50 -11.27 12.71
CA ASP A 154 -16.56 -12.26 12.85
C ASP A 154 -15.97 -13.66 12.69
N TYR A 155 -15.34 -14.09 13.78
CA TYR A 155 -14.62 -15.34 13.81
C TYR A 155 -15.50 -16.56 13.50
N ILE A 156 -16.74 -16.53 13.95
CA ILE A 156 -17.71 -17.62 13.75
C ILE A 156 -18.00 -17.73 12.25
N SER A 157 -18.25 -16.60 11.58
CA SER A 157 -18.52 -16.59 10.15
C SER A 157 -17.29 -16.97 9.31
N CYS A 158 -16.08 -16.56 9.70
CA CYS A 158 -14.87 -16.87 8.93
C CYS A 158 -14.26 -18.25 9.24
N GLY A 159 -14.72 -18.93 10.29
CA GLY A 159 -14.19 -20.24 10.71
C GLY A 159 -12.71 -20.22 11.07
N GLY A 160 -12.14 -19.05 11.39
CA GLY A 160 -10.71 -18.86 11.58
C GLY A 160 -9.89 -18.94 10.28
N GLY A 161 -10.42 -18.46 9.16
CA GLY A 161 -9.73 -18.48 7.87
C GLY A 161 -8.32 -17.88 7.87
N CYS A 162 -8.06 -16.83 8.66
CA CYS A 162 -6.71 -16.28 8.84
C CYS A 162 -5.72 -17.23 9.54
N CYS A 163 -6.18 -18.37 10.07
CA CYS A 163 -5.35 -19.40 10.68
C CYS A 163 -4.99 -20.52 9.70
N SER A 164 -5.42 -20.49 8.42
CA SER A 164 -5.15 -21.57 7.47
C SER A 164 -3.65 -21.77 7.23
N ASP A 165 -2.92 -20.66 7.20
CA ASP A 165 -1.52 -20.62 6.78
C ASP A 165 -0.57 -20.57 7.97
N GLY A 166 -1.07 -20.72 9.20
CA GLY A 166 -0.27 -20.54 10.40
C GLY A 166 -0.03 -19.07 10.73
N CYS A 167 0.97 -18.82 11.57
CA CYS A 167 1.39 -17.49 12.01
C CYS A 167 2.92 -17.43 11.98
N TYR A 168 3.45 -16.34 11.44
CA TYR A 168 4.85 -15.98 11.58
C TYR A 168 5.04 -15.19 12.87
N PHE A 169 6.15 -15.41 13.56
CA PHE A 169 6.45 -14.74 14.84
C PHE A 169 7.95 -14.78 15.13
N GLU A 170 8.39 -13.95 16.07
CA GLU A 170 9.80 -13.87 16.45
C GLU A 170 10.16 -14.83 17.59
N ARG A 171 11.46 -15.06 17.78
CA ARG A 171 11.99 -15.95 18.83
C ARG A 171 11.42 -15.72 20.23
N PHE A 172 11.27 -14.47 20.66
CA PHE A 172 10.77 -14.20 22.00
C PHE A 172 9.31 -14.66 22.18
N GLU A 173 8.51 -14.62 21.11
CA GLU A 173 7.15 -15.13 21.11
C GLU A 173 7.12 -16.65 21.13
N LYS A 174 8.05 -17.29 20.41
CA LYS A 174 8.28 -18.74 20.49
C LYS A 174 8.52 -19.16 21.93
N ASP A 175 9.52 -18.57 22.58
CA ASP A 175 9.95 -18.93 23.92
C ASP A 175 8.82 -18.70 24.95
N ARG A 176 8.03 -17.63 24.76
CA ARG A 176 6.83 -17.35 25.57
C ARG A 176 5.80 -18.48 25.47
N ILE A 177 5.50 -18.95 24.26
CA ILE A 177 4.54 -20.04 24.06
C ILE A 177 5.12 -21.38 24.54
N GLU A 178 6.38 -21.70 24.21
CA GLU A 178 7.03 -22.95 24.64
C GLU A 178 7.05 -23.12 26.15
N THR A 179 7.36 -22.04 26.88
CA THR A 179 7.40 -22.07 28.36
C THR A 179 6.03 -22.39 28.97
N ASN A 180 4.94 -22.10 28.25
CA ASN A 180 3.58 -22.35 28.69
C ASN A 180 2.93 -23.57 28.01
N LEU A 181 3.66 -24.24 27.11
CA LEU A 181 3.10 -25.26 26.23
C LEU A 181 2.57 -26.46 27.01
N SER A 182 3.26 -26.88 28.07
CA SER A 182 2.81 -27.99 28.93
C SER A 182 1.46 -27.71 29.59
N SER A 183 1.27 -26.49 30.11
CA SER A 183 0.00 -26.05 30.72
C SER A 183 -1.12 -25.96 29.68
N ILE A 184 -0.82 -25.45 28.48
CA ILE A 184 -1.79 -25.40 27.37
C ILE A 184 -2.19 -26.83 26.96
N VAL A 185 -1.22 -27.72 26.75
CA VAL A 185 -1.43 -29.12 26.34
C VAL A 185 -2.29 -29.86 27.36
N GLU A 186 -1.99 -29.72 28.66
CA GLU A 186 -2.77 -30.38 29.71
C GLU A 186 -4.20 -29.83 29.78
N TYR A 187 -4.37 -28.51 29.69
CA TYR A 187 -5.70 -27.90 29.64
C TYR A 187 -6.53 -28.36 28.43
N LEU A 188 -5.91 -28.50 27.25
CA LEU A 188 -6.60 -28.96 26.04
C LEU A 188 -6.92 -30.45 26.07
N ARG A 189 -6.14 -31.25 26.82
CA ARG A 189 -6.37 -32.69 26.96
C ARG A 189 -7.73 -33.00 27.61
N GLU A 190 -8.21 -32.11 28.48
CA GLU A 190 -9.51 -32.24 29.15
C GLU A 190 -10.69 -31.72 28.30
N ARG A 191 -10.42 -31.23 27.08
CA ARG A 191 -11.42 -30.59 26.20
C ARG A 191 -11.63 -31.37 24.91
N PRO A 192 -12.48 -32.42 24.91
CA PRO A 192 -12.70 -33.25 23.73
C PRO A 192 -13.31 -32.49 22.53
N GLU A 193 -13.95 -31.34 22.77
CA GLU A 193 -14.45 -30.43 21.73
C GLU A 193 -13.33 -29.69 20.99
N LEU A 194 -12.15 -29.58 21.62
CA LEU A 194 -10.95 -29.08 21.00
C LEU A 194 -10.16 -30.32 20.55
N PRO A 195 -9.87 -30.49 19.25
CA PRO A 195 -9.12 -31.65 18.78
C PRO A 195 -7.71 -31.57 19.36
N PHE A 196 -7.50 -32.24 20.48
CA PHE A 196 -6.16 -32.64 20.88
C PHE A 196 -5.67 -33.54 19.74
N TRP A 197 -4.78 -33.03 18.88
CA TRP A 197 -4.23 -33.79 17.76
C TRP A 197 -3.78 -35.14 18.31
N LYS A 198 -4.37 -36.21 17.78
CA LYS A 198 -4.47 -37.52 18.42
C LYS A 198 -3.13 -38.26 18.57
N GLU A 199 -2.00 -37.64 18.21
CA GLU A 199 -0.76 -38.36 17.93
C GLU A 199 0.44 -38.01 18.84
N SER A 200 0.67 -36.78 19.33
CA SER A 200 1.49 -36.48 20.55
C SER A 200 1.71 -34.97 20.76
N PRO A 201 2.12 -34.51 21.97
CA PRO A 201 2.58 -33.13 22.21
C PRO A 201 3.78 -32.69 21.37
N GLU A 202 4.55 -33.64 20.80
CA GLU A 202 5.71 -33.34 19.94
C GLU A 202 5.29 -32.73 18.59
N GLN A 203 3.99 -32.70 18.28
CA GLN A 203 3.48 -32.06 17.05
C GLN A 203 3.46 -30.53 17.10
N TRP A 204 3.74 -29.92 18.26
CA TRP A 204 3.78 -28.47 18.47
C TRP A 204 5.18 -27.88 18.22
N GLU A 205 5.95 -28.53 17.34
CA GLU A 205 7.22 -28.01 16.85
C GLU A 205 6.97 -26.75 16.02
N PHE A 206 7.71 -25.70 16.37
CA PHE A 206 7.83 -24.51 15.55
C PHE A 206 8.88 -24.77 14.48
N HIS A 207 8.54 -24.49 13.22
CA HIS A 207 9.49 -24.67 12.14
C HIS A 207 10.38 -23.43 12.01
N ASP A 208 11.66 -23.67 11.73
CA ASP A 208 12.54 -22.63 11.20
C ASP A 208 11.91 -22.11 9.89
N PRO A 209 11.97 -20.80 9.65
CA PRO A 209 11.35 -20.19 8.48
C PRO A 209 12.12 -20.69 7.26
N GLU A 210 11.41 -20.89 6.15
CA GLU A 210 12.09 -21.31 4.92
C GLU A 210 13.20 -20.30 4.55
N PRO A 211 14.31 -20.73 3.91
CA PRO A 211 15.45 -19.87 3.60
C PRO A 211 15.11 -18.63 2.75
N TRP A 212 13.95 -18.60 2.09
CA TRP A 212 13.44 -17.46 1.35
C TRP A 212 12.58 -16.52 2.20
N ILE A 213 12.49 -16.67 3.51
CA ILE A 213 11.94 -15.59 4.36
C ILE A 213 13.09 -14.84 5.01
N SER A 214 14.19 -15.52 5.34
CA SER A 214 15.38 -14.91 5.93
C SER A 214 15.94 -13.77 5.05
N TRP A 215 16.01 -13.94 3.72
CA TRP A 215 16.56 -12.92 2.82
C TRP A 215 15.80 -11.58 2.76
N LYS A 216 14.52 -11.52 3.17
CA LYS A 216 13.69 -10.30 3.18
C LYS A 216 13.91 -9.50 4.47
N TYR A 217 14.45 -10.15 5.51
CA TYR A 217 14.56 -9.60 6.86
C TYR A 217 15.99 -9.70 7.46
N SER A 218 16.96 -10.23 6.72
CA SER A 218 18.33 -10.41 7.21
C SER A 218 19.26 -9.27 6.81
N GLU A 219 19.50 -8.34 7.73
CA GLU A 219 20.88 -7.89 7.92
C GLU A 219 21.61 -8.93 8.79
N PRO A 220 22.86 -9.32 8.48
CA PRO A 220 23.50 -10.50 9.06
C PRO A 220 23.74 -10.46 10.58
N GLU A 221 23.62 -9.30 11.22
CA GLU A 221 24.08 -9.09 12.61
C GLU A 221 22.95 -8.87 13.63
N THR A 222 21.70 -8.68 13.18
CA THR A 222 20.55 -8.41 14.07
C THR A 222 19.30 -9.21 13.73
N CYS A 223 19.37 -10.17 12.79
CA CYS A 223 18.20 -10.94 12.37
C CYS A 223 17.61 -11.71 13.56
N ASN A 224 16.50 -11.22 14.09
CA ASN A 224 15.63 -12.00 14.96
C ASN A 224 15.31 -13.30 14.21
N GLU A 225 15.56 -14.45 14.84
CA GLU A 225 15.11 -15.73 14.31
C GLU A 225 13.58 -15.65 14.19
N TRP A 226 13.09 -15.64 12.96
CA TRP A 226 11.66 -15.78 12.67
C TRP A 226 11.28 -17.24 12.80
N PHE A 227 10.03 -17.53 13.12
CA PHE A 227 9.49 -18.88 13.21
C PHE A 227 8.11 -18.89 12.59
N HIS A 228 7.65 -20.11 12.29
CA HIS A 228 6.31 -20.32 11.77
C HIS A 228 5.59 -21.41 12.53
N THR A 229 4.30 -21.19 12.83
CA THR A 229 3.48 -22.23 13.44
C THR A 229 3.21 -23.27 12.37
N LYS A 230 3.52 -24.52 12.67
CA LYS A 230 3.18 -25.63 11.79
C LYS A 230 1.71 -25.58 11.35
N THR A 231 1.47 -26.00 10.12
CA THR A 231 0.13 -26.22 9.58
C THR A 231 -0.09 -27.70 9.32
N ILE A 232 -1.28 -28.21 9.62
CA ILE A 232 -1.69 -29.59 9.38
C ILE A 232 -3.02 -29.55 8.63
N ASN A 233 -3.03 -30.08 7.40
CA ASN A 233 -4.19 -30.05 6.50
C ASN A 233 -4.74 -28.63 6.27
N GLY A 234 -3.85 -27.65 6.07
CA GLY A 234 -4.23 -26.24 5.80
C GLY A 234 -4.83 -25.53 7.01
N ARG A 235 -4.40 -25.91 8.22
CA ARG A 235 -4.82 -25.30 9.49
C ARG A 235 -3.64 -25.15 10.42
N CYS A 236 -3.52 -24.01 11.07
CA CYS A 236 -2.58 -23.79 12.16
C CYS A 236 -2.72 -24.89 13.22
N ILE A 237 -1.60 -25.37 13.79
CA ILE A 237 -1.62 -26.37 14.87
C ILE A 237 -2.46 -25.96 16.08
N PHE A 238 -2.64 -24.65 16.31
CA PHE A 238 -3.47 -24.12 17.39
C PHE A 238 -4.95 -23.96 16.99
N GLN A 239 -5.34 -24.27 15.75
CA GLN A 239 -6.72 -24.14 15.28
C GLN A 239 -7.55 -25.36 15.70
N THR A 240 -8.71 -25.12 16.30
CA THR A 240 -9.60 -26.18 16.80
C THR A 240 -10.64 -26.55 15.73
N LEU A 241 -11.42 -27.63 15.93
CA LEU A 241 -12.34 -28.14 14.89
C LEU A 241 -13.43 -27.13 14.53
N ASP A 242 -13.88 -26.33 15.50
CA ASP A 242 -14.89 -25.29 15.31
C ASP A 242 -14.31 -23.96 14.84
N GLY A 243 -13.03 -23.97 14.44
CA GLY A 243 -12.30 -22.80 14.03
C GLY A 243 -11.40 -22.30 15.15
N ARG A 244 -11.86 -22.21 16.42
CA ARG A 244 -11.25 -21.39 17.50
C ARG A 244 -9.76 -21.60 17.70
N CYS A 245 -9.05 -20.55 18.10
CA CYS A 245 -7.64 -20.65 18.48
C CYS A 245 -7.51 -21.20 19.91
N ALA A 246 -6.88 -22.36 20.07
CA ALA A 246 -6.67 -23.04 21.33
C ALA A 246 -5.93 -22.16 22.37
N LEU A 247 -4.91 -21.39 21.93
CA LEU A 247 -4.22 -20.43 22.80
C LEU A 247 -5.16 -19.36 23.34
N HIS A 248 -6.07 -18.87 22.50
CA HIS A 248 -7.02 -17.84 22.91
C HIS A 248 -8.03 -18.39 23.91
N VAL A 249 -8.56 -19.58 23.66
CA VAL A 249 -9.49 -20.26 24.57
C VAL A 249 -8.83 -20.53 25.92
N TYR A 250 -7.58 -21.02 25.91
CA TYR A 250 -6.77 -21.18 27.12
C TYR A 250 -6.64 -19.87 27.89
N CYS A 251 -6.32 -18.77 27.22
CA CYS A 251 -6.15 -17.48 27.86
C CYS A 251 -7.43 -16.97 28.52
N LEU A 252 -8.56 -17.02 27.81
CA LEU A 252 -9.85 -16.57 28.33
C LEU A 252 -10.25 -17.35 29.59
N ASP A 253 -10.11 -18.67 29.57
CA ASP A 253 -10.59 -19.53 30.66
C ASP A 253 -9.69 -19.50 31.89
N ASN A 254 -8.42 -19.11 31.73
CA ASN A 254 -7.46 -18.98 32.82
C ASN A 254 -7.23 -17.51 33.23
N GLY A 255 -7.96 -16.56 32.66
CA GLY A 255 -7.78 -15.12 32.93
C GLY A 255 -6.40 -14.59 32.54
N VAL A 256 -5.74 -15.23 31.57
CA VAL A 256 -4.45 -14.78 31.04
C VAL A 256 -4.71 -13.69 29.98
N PRO A 257 -4.05 -12.53 30.04
CA PRO A 257 -4.17 -11.48 29.04
C PRO A 257 -3.72 -11.97 27.65
N TRP A 258 -4.66 -12.32 26.79
CA TRP A 258 -4.41 -13.01 25.52
C TRP A 258 -3.62 -12.14 24.53
N GLU A 259 -3.77 -10.82 24.63
CA GLU A 259 -3.13 -9.81 23.79
C GLU A 259 -1.61 -9.74 24.01
N ASN A 260 -1.15 -10.16 25.20
CA ASN A 260 0.27 -10.27 25.57
C ASN A 260 0.82 -11.69 25.45
N PHE A 261 -0.07 -12.69 25.42
CA PHE A 261 0.29 -14.09 25.43
C PHE A 261 0.42 -14.69 24.03
N LYS A 262 -0.57 -14.43 23.16
CA LYS A 262 -0.60 -14.96 21.78
C LYS A 262 0.42 -14.27 20.86
N PHE A 263 0.67 -14.86 19.70
CA PHE A 263 1.51 -14.27 18.65
C PHE A 263 0.98 -12.91 18.21
N SER A 264 1.89 -11.97 17.96
CA SER A 264 1.57 -10.57 17.69
C SER A 264 0.67 -10.42 16.47
N THR A 265 1.03 -11.02 15.34
CA THR A 265 0.19 -11.04 14.14
C THR A 265 -1.21 -11.61 14.40
N CYS A 266 -1.32 -12.67 15.21
CA CYS A 266 -2.62 -13.26 15.57
C CYS A 266 -3.48 -12.35 16.45
N THR A 267 -2.89 -11.40 17.19
CA THR A 267 -3.63 -10.51 18.09
C THR A 267 -3.91 -9.14 17.49
N THR A 268 -3.08 -8.68 16.57
CA THR A 268 -3.21 -7.36 15.96
C THR A 268 -3.87 -7.38 14.59
N TRP A 269 -4.01 -8.54 13.93
CA TRP A 269 -4.63 -8.63 12.61
C TRP A 269 -5.99 -7.90 12.53
N PRO A 270 -6.22 -7.00 11.54
CA PRO A 270 -5.39 -6.73 10.35
C PRO A 270 -4.32 -5.65 10.53
N LEU A 271 -4.17 -5.09 11.73
CA LEU A 271 -3.14 -4.10 12.04
C LEU A 271 -1.76 -4.74 12.09
N HIS A 272 -0.79 -4.08 11.46
CA HIS A 272 0.63 -4.30 11.67
C HIS A 272 1.16 -3.16 12.54
N ILE A 273 1.63 -3.49 13.75
CA ILE A 273 2.10 -2.52 14.75
C ILE A 273 3.56 -2.83 15.04
N GLU A 274 4.45 -1.91 14.69
CA GLU A 274 5.89 -2.12 14.82
C GLU A 274 6.63 -0.86 15.28
N MET A 275 7.83 -1.04 15.81
CA MET A 275 8.72 0.05 16.20
C MET A 275 9.88 0.13 15.20
N ILE A 276 10.02 1.26 14.53
CA ILE A 276 11.11 1.55 13.58
C ILE A 276 11.83 2.79 14.07
N GLN A 277 13.14 2.67 14.35
CA GLN A 277 13.97 3.79 14.83
C GLN A 277 13.35 4.52 16.02
N ASP A 278 12.95 3.78 17.06
CA ASP A 278 12.31 4.29 18.28
C ASP A 278 10.95 5.00 18.08
N GLN A 279 10.32 4.84 16.92
CA GLN A 279 8.99 5.36 16.64
C GLN A 279 8.01 4.23 16.34
N TRP A 280 6.79 4.34 16.85
CA TRP A 280 5.73 3.38 16.56
C TRP A 280 5.06 3.69 15.22
N TYR A 281 4.75 2.63 14.47
CA TYR A 281 4.02 2.66 13.21
C TYR A 281 2.83 1.71 13.30
N ILE A 282 1.64 2.21 12.95
CA ILE A 282 0.40 1.44 12.85
C ILE A 282 -0.03 1.47 11.38
N THR A 283 0.02 0.31 10.74
CA THR A 283 -0.41 0.12 9.35
C THR A 283 -1.37 -1.08 9.27
N LEU A 284 -1.86 -1.44 8.08
CA LEU A 284 -2.46 -2.77 7.86
C LEU A 284 -1.43 -3.66 7.18
N HIS A 285 -1.49 -4.94 7.53
CA HIS A 285 -0.74 -6.01 6.87
C HIS A 285 -0.88 -5.97 5.35
N GLN A 286 0.18 -6.34 4.62
CA GLN A 286 0.21 -6.28 3.15
C GLN A 286 -0.87 -7.17 2.53
N GLU A 287 -1.13 -8.31 3.15
CA GLU A 287 -2.15 -9.28 2.74
C GLU A 287 -3.57 -8.69 2.79
N PHE A 288 -3.78 -7.60 3.54
CA PHE A 288 -5.05 -6.87 3.50
C PHE A 288 -5.36 -6.27 2.11
N TYR A 289 -4.33 -5.98 1.32
CA TYR A 289 -4.44 -5.42 -0.02
C TYR A 289 -4.36 -6.46 -1.14
N ASP A 290 -4.08 -7.70 -0.80
CA ASP A 290 -3.94 -8.76 -1.78
C ASP A 290 -5.33 -9.27 -2.18
N GLU A 291 -5.73 -8.98 -3.44
CA GLU A 291 -7.00 -9.41 -4.00
C GLU A 291 -7.10 -10.93 -4.18
N GLU A 292 -5.99 -11.66 -4.17
CA GLU A 292 -5.96 -13.13 -4.21
C GLU A 292 -6.07 -13.74 -2.81
N TRP A 293 -5.67 -13.00 -1.77
CA TRP A 293 -5.77 -13.44 -0.39
C TRP A 293 -7.18 -13.19 0.16
N ASP A 294 -8.10 -14.11 -0.16
CA ASP A 294 -9.51 -14.09 0.28
C ASP A 294 -9.79 -15.15 1.36
N VAL A 295 -8.79 -15.44 2.20
CA VAL A 295 -8.91 -16.50 3.21
C VAL A 295 -9.88 -16.13 4.34
N CYS A 296 -10.21 -14.84 4.52
CA CYS A 296 -11.08 -14.39 5.60
C CYS A 296 -12.09 -13.34 5.11
N SER A 297 -13.37 -13.73 5.12
CA SER A 297 -14.51 -12.87 4.76
C SER A 297 -14.60 -11.58 5.59
N CYS A 298 -13.97 -11.54 6.77
CA CYS A 298 -13.92 -10.36 7.61
C CYS A 298 -12.94 -9.28 7.12
N ILE A 299 -12.06 -9.59 6.16
CA ILE A 299 -11.08 -8.65 5.61
C ILE A 299 -11.75 -7.71 4.61
N ARG A 300 -12.63 -8.25 3.77
CA ARG A 300 -13.30 -7.48 2.71
C ARG A 300 -14.61 -6.93 3.22
N SER A 301 -14.58 -5.79 3.88
CA SER A 301 -15.81 -5.07 4.28
C SER A 301 -16.74 -4.86 3.07
N SER A 302 -16.18 -4.68 1.87
CA SER A 302 -16.91 -4.62 0.59
C SER A 302 -17.74 -5.87 0.26
N SER A 303 -17.39 -7.04 0.81
CA SER A 303 -18.17 -8.27 0.67
C SER A 303 -19.38 -8.32 1.61
N LEU A 304 -19.42 -7.47 2.64
CA LEU A 304 -20.54 -7.37 3.57
C LEU A 304 -21.66 -6.51 2.97
N SER A 305 -22.90 -6.72 3.42
CA SER A 305 -24.01 -5.82 3.07
C SER A 305 -23.74 -4.41 3.60
N LEU A 306 -24.26 -3.38 2.92
CA LEU A 306 -24.14 -1.98 3.36
C LEU A 306 -24.64 -1.78 4.80
N GLU A 307 -25.70 -2.49 5.19
CA GLU A 307 -26.21 -2.49 6.57
C GLU A 307 -25.14 -3.00 7.55
N LYS A 308 -24.51 -4.15 7.27
CA LYS A 308 -23.44 -4.69 8.12
C LYS A 308 -22.23 -3.76 8.15
N GLN A 309 -21.82 -3.22 7.01
CA GLN A 309 -20.70 -2.26 6.94
C GLN A 309 -20.94 -1.05 7.84
N SER A 310 -22.17 -0.52 7.87
CA SER A 310 -22.53 0.64 8.71
C SER A 310 -22.57 0.35 10.21
N GLN A 311 -22.62 -0.93 10.59
CA GLN A 311 -22.66 -1.38 11.98
C GLN A 311 -21.28 -1.80 12.51
N LEU A 312 -20.27 -1.90 11.66
CA LEU A 312 -18.93 -2.24 12.11
C LEU A 312 -18.38 -1.09 12.96
N PRO A 313 -17.81 -1.37 14.14
CA PRO A 313 -17.10 -0.36 14.91
C PRO A 313 -15.84 0.09 14.18
N HIS A 314 -15.29 1.23 14.57
CA HIS A 314 -14.00 1.66 14.08
C HIS A 314 -12.91 0.67 14.53
N ILE A 315 -11.91 0.39 13.69
CA ILE A 315 -10.91 -0.65 14.00
C ILE A 315 -10.18 -0.36 15.31
N VAL A 316 -9.85 0.90 15.58
CA VAL A 316 -9.21 1.33 16.84
C VAL A 316 -10.04 0.97 18.07
N GLU A 317 -11.37 1.05 17.99
CA GLU A 317 -12.25 0.66 19.09
C GLU A 317 -12.33 -0.86 19.22
N SER A 318 -12.44 -1.58 18.09
CA SER A 318 -12.50 -3.05 18.06
C SER A 318 -11.21 -3.71 18.56
N MET A 319 -10.07 -3.04 18.36
CA MET A 319 -8.73 -3.55 18.66
C MET A 319 -8.10 -2.84 19.86
N LYS A 320 -8.92 -2.30 20.78
CA LYS A 320 -8.47 -1.56 21.96
C LYS A 320 -7.37 -2.29 22.73
N ASP A 321 -7.63 -3.52 23.16
CA ASP A 321 -6.69 -4.23 24.05
C ASP A 321 -5.37 -4.57 23.34
N PRO A 322 -5.37 -5.09 22.08
CA PRO A 322 -4.13 -5.27 21.33
C PRO A 322 -3.37 -3.98 21.04
N ILE A 323 -4.05 -2.86 20.76
CA ILE A 323 -3.34 -1.58 20.54
C ILE A 323 -2.69 -1.15 21.86
N ILE A 324 -3.44 -1.12 22.97
CA ILE A 324 -2.93 -0.75 24.29
C ILE A 324 -1.74 -1.62 24.69
N SER A 325 -1.80 -2.93 24.44
CA SER A 325 -0.71 -3.84 24.81
C SER A 325 0.59 -3.59 24.05
N ARG A 326 0.51 -3.01 22.84
CA ARG A 326 1.67 -2.69 22.00
C ARG A 326 2.22 -1.31 22.24
N ILE A 327 1.38 -0.28 22.18
CA ILE A 327 1.83 1.13 22.16
C ILE A 327 1.61 1.86 23.50
N GLY A 328 0.90 1.22 24.44
CA GLY A 328 0.54 1.78 25.74
C GLY A 328 -0.77 2.56 25.73
N VAL A 329 -1.36 2.73 26.93
CA VAL A 329 -2.64 3.42 27.13
C VAL A 329 -2.59 4.87 26.65
N GLU A 330 -1.52 5.61 26.96
CA GLU A 330 -1.40 7.03 26.62
C GLU A 330 -1.49 7.27 25.11
N ARG A 331 -0.75 6.48 24.30
CA ARG A 331 -0.79 6.58 22.84
C ARG A 331 -2.12 6.13 22.26
N TYR A 332 -2.74 5.10 22.84
CA TYR A 332 -4.09 4.69 22.46
C TYR A 332 -5.12 5.81 22.66
N GLU A 333 -5.09 6.50 23.81
CA GLU A 333 -5.99 7.63 24.06
C GLU A 333 -5.71 8.80 23.09
N CYS A 334 -4.44 9.09 22.77
CA CYS A 334 -4.11 10.06 21.72
C CYS A 334 -4.69 9.69 20.34
N LEU A 335 -4.63 8.40 19.98
CA LEU A 335 -5.23 7.90 18.73
C LEU A 335 -6.75 8.09 18.72
N LEU A 336 -7.40 7.78 19.85
CA LEU A 336 -8.85 7.90 19.99
C LEU A 336 -9.32 9.36 19.95
N ASP A 337 -8.59 10.26 20.59
CA ASP A 337 -8.88 11.70 20.55
C ASP A 337 -8.68 12.29 19.16
N TYR A 338 -7.65 11.85 18.44
CA TYR A 338 -7.44 12.23 17.04
C TYR A 338 -8.63 11.85 16.15
N LEU A 339 -9.16 10.62 16.30
CA LEU A 339 -10.33 10.14 15.55
C LEU A 339 -11.59 10.95 15.87
N ARG A 340 -11.84 11.26 17.14
CA ARG A 340 -12.99 12.06 17.57
C ARG A 340 -12.97 13.47 16.96
N CYS A 341 -11.82 14.14 17.04
CA CYS A 341 -11.62 15.47 16.47
C CYS A 341 -11.84 15.50 14.95
N ASN A 342 -11.30 14.51 14.23
CA ASN A 342 -11.46 14.43 12.78
C ASN A 342 -12.89 14.08 12.36
N THR A 343 -13.56 13.17 13.08
CA THR A 343 -14.95 12.80 12.78
C THR A 343 -15.87 14.02 12.92
N GLN A 344 -15.70 14.80 13.99
CA GLN A 344 -16.44 16.03 14.20
C GLN A 344 -16.16 17.04 13.06
N TYR A 345 -14.89 17.23 12.70
CA TYR A 345 -14.51 18.14 11.61
C TYR A 345 -15.15 17.75 10.26
N LEU A 346 -15.19 16.45 9.94
CA LEU A 346 -15.81 15.95 8.70
C LEU A 346 -17.33 16.14 8.72
N GLN A 347 -18.00 15.92 9.85
CA GLN A 347 -19.43 16.17 10.00
C GLN A 347 -19.76 17.65 9.81
N GLU A 348 -19.03 18.55 10.48
CA GLU A 348 -19.21 20.00 10.34
C GLU A 348 -18.94 20.50 8.90
N SER A 349 -17.96 19.91 8.22
CA SER A 349 -17.62 20.26 6.84
C SER A 349 -18.73 19.84 5.86
N LYS A 350 -19.30 18.64 6.07
CA LYS A 350 -20.42 18.13 5.28
C LYS A 350 -21.68 18.99 5.48
N GLU A 351 -22.01 19.34 6.71
CA GLU A 351 -23.14 20.23 7.02
C GLU A 351 -23.00 21.60 6.36
N LYS A 352 -21.80 22.19 6.35
CA LYS A 352 -21.52 23.45 5.65
C LYS A 352 -21.72 23.34 4.14
N GLN A 353 -21.28 22.23 3.55
CA GLN A 353 -21.42 21.98 2.11
C GLN A 353 -22.90 21.80 1.72
N ASP A 354 -23.66 21.02 2.49
CA ASP A 354 -25.09 20.80 2.28
C ASP A 354 -25.91 22.09 2.44
N THR A 355 -25.50 22.96 3.38
CA THR A 355 -26.11 24.29 3.59
C THR A 355 -25.83 25.24 2.42
N GLN A 356 -24.66 25.16 1.78
CA GLN A 356 -24.34 25.98 0.60
C GLN A 356 -25.09 25.51 -0.66
N THR A 357 -25.33 24.21 -0.81
CA THR A 357 -26.07 23.65 -1.96
C THR A 357 -27.59 23.79 -1.86
N SER A 358 -28.12 24.09 -0.67
CA SER A 358 -29.57 24.25 -0.43
C SER A 358 -30.07 25.70 -0.52
N LEU A 359 -29.21 26.66 -0.90
CA LEU A 359 -29.65 28.01 -1.22
C LEU A 359 -30.53 27.97 -2.48
N PRO A 360 -31.81 28.39 -2.40
CA PRO A 360 -32.75 28.27 -3.51
C PRO A 360 -32.25 29.06 -4.72
N SER A 361 -32.27 28.42 -5.88
CA SER A 361 -32.04 29.02 -7.19
C SER A 361 -33.20 29.95 -7.59
N SER A 362 -33.57 30.89 -6.73
CA SER A 362 -34.52 31.94 -7.05
C SER A 362 -33.78 33.07 -7.77
N VAL A 363 -33.46 32.82 -9.05
CA VAL A 363 -33.31 33.87 -10.06
C VAL A 363 -34.27 33.52 -11.18
N GLU A 364 -35.56 33.75 -10.93
CA GLU A 364 -36.51 33.98 -12.00
C GLU A 364 -36.25 35.40 -12.52
N GLY A 365 -35.80 35.49 -13.78
CA GLY A 365 -35.79 36.70 -14.57
C GLY A 365 -37.03 36.81 -15.44
#